data_AF-A0A1H5G0J0-F1
#
_entry.id   AF-A0A1H5G0J0-F1
#
_cell.length_a   1.000
_cell.length_b   1.000
_cell.length_c   1.000
_cell.angle_alpha   90.00
_cell.angle_beta   90.00
_cell.angle_gamma   90.00
#
_symmetry.space_group_name_H-M   'P 1'
#
loop_
_entity.id
_entity.type
_entity.pdbx_description
1 polymer ?
#
loop_
_entity_poly.entity_id
_entity_poly.type
_entity_poly.pdbx_seq_one_letter_code
_entity_poly.pdbx_strand_id
1 'polypeptide(L)' 'MKTVSFQGTQLSAGQRRNLAFQQQTRTAFLNPVLAESVDQALAAVELRKEQGAKPEKFWFVERQEKGTSCIAEWMGY' A
#
# COMPACT_ATOMS: atom_id res chain seq x y z
N MET A 1 -22.06 -27.35 -37.53
CA MET A 1 -22.25 -26.27 -36.54
C MET A 1 -22.15 -26.86 -35.14
N LYS A 2 -21.24 -26.39 -34.28
CA LYS A 2 -21.17 -26.81 -32.89
C LYS A 2 -22.22 -26.05 -32.09
N THR A 3 -23.11 -26.75 -31.39
CA THR A 3 -24.04 -26.18 -30.41
C THR A 3 -23.24 -25.70 -29.21
N VAL A 4 -23.09 -24.39 -29.06
CA VAL A 4 -22.45 -23.79 -27.88
C VAL A 4 -23.55 -23.47 -26.88
N SER A 5 -23.50 -24.06 -25.69
CA SER A 5 -24.47 -23.76 -24.63
C SER A 5 -24.14 -22.41 -23.98
N PHE A 6 -25.15 -21.54 -23.86
CA PHE A 6 -25.04 -20.25 -23.16
C PHE A 6 -25.41 -20.34 -21.67
N GLN A 7 -25.58 -21.55 -21.15
CA GLN A 7 -25.89 -21.77 -19.73
C GLN A 7 -24.65 -21.44 -18.89
N GLY A 8 -24.71 -20.32 -18.15
CA GLY A 8 -23.61 -19.83 -17.32
C GLY A 8 -22.97 -18.52 -17.77
N THR A 9 -23.41 -17.93 -18.89
CA THR A 9 -22.94 -16.59 -19.32
C THR A 9 -23.55 -15.45 -18.51
N GLN A 10 -24.59 -15.73 -17.73
CA GLN A 10 -25.28 -14.73 -16.92
C GLN A 10 -24.83 -14.80 -15.47
N LEU A 11 -24.59 -13.63 -14.88
CA LEU A 11 -24.29 -13.52 -13.45
C LEU A 11 -25.48 -14.02 -12.62
N SER A 12 -25.19 -14.87 -11.65
CA SER A 12 -26.17 -15.28 -10.64
C SER A 12 -26.66 -14.08 -9.83
N ALA A 13 -27.81 -14.20 -9.17
CA ALA A 13 -28.34 -13.12 -8.35
C ALA A 13 -27.38 -12.70 -7.21
N GLY A 14 -26.56 -13.63 -6.71
CA GLY A 14 -25.51 -13.32 -5.73
C GLY A 14 -24.33 -12.57 -6.36
N GLN A 15 -23.87 -13.02 -7.54
CA GLN A 15 -22.78 -12.35 -8.27
C GLN A 15 -23.17 -10.92 -8.68
N ARG A 16 -24.42 -10.69 -9.09
CA ARG A 16 -24.92 -9.33 -9.40
C ARG A 16 -24.90 -8.41 -8.17
N ARG A 17 -25.32 -8.93 -7.01
CA ARG A 17 -25.30 -8.16 -5.75
C ARG A 17 -23.88 -7.80 -5.33
N ASN A 18 -22.95 -8.73 -5.42
CA ASN A 18 -21.55 -8.48 -5.12
C ASN A 18 -20.93 -7.46 -6.09
N LEU A 19 -21.25 -7.55 -7.37
CA LEU A 19 -20.77 -6.60 -8.37
C LEU A 19 -21.33 -5.19 -8.11
N ALA A 20 -22.62 -5.07 -7.79
CA ALA A 20 -23.23 -3.79 -7.43
C ALA A 20 -22.59 -3.17 -6.17
N PHE A 21 -22.33 -3.99 -5.15
CA PHE A 21 -21.63 -3.56 -3.93
C PHE A 21 -20.20 -3.08 -4.24
N GLN A 22 -19.46 -3.82 -5.07
CA GLN A 22 -18.11 -3.42 -5.50
C GLN A 22 -18.14 -2.09 -6.28
N GLN A 23 -19.12 -1.88 -7.16
CA GLN A 23 -19.26 -0.62 -7.89
C GLN A 23 -19.57 0.56 -6.97
N GLN A 24 -20.46 0.38 -5.99
CA GLN A 24 -20.80 1.42 -5.02
C GLN A 24 -19.64 1.74 -4.07
N THR A 25 -18.88 0.73 -3.66
CA THR A 25 -17.73 0.91 -2.76
C THR A 25 -16.50 1.43 -3.49
N ARG A 26 -16.38 1.23 -4.80
CA ARG A 26 -15.24 1.71 -5.59
C ARG A 26 -15.04 3.22 -5.48
N THR A 27 -16.11 4.01 -5.43
CA THR A 27 -16.02 5.47 -5.23
C THR A 27 -15.59 5.84 -3.81
N ALA A 28 -15.89 5.01 -2.81
CA ALA A 28 -15.39 5.19 -1.45
C ALA A 28 -13.93 4.70 -1.30
N PHE A 29 -13.51 3.71 -2.09
CA PHE A 29 -12.17 3.12 -2.06
C PHE A 29 -11.16 3.94 -2.88
N LEU A 30 -11.60 4.55 -3.99
CA LEU A 30 -10.83 5.54 -4.76
C LEU A 30 -10.92 6.89 -4.05
N ASN A 31 -10.35 6.97 -2.85
CA ASN A 31 -10.24 8.23 -2.14
C ASN A 31 -9.36 9.17 -2.98
N PRO A 32 -9.91 10.27 -3.54
CA PRO A 32 -9.16 11.18 -4.40
C PRO A 32 -7.96 11.78 -3.66
N VAL A 33 -8.09 11.97 -2.34
CA VAL A 33 -7.02 12.47 -1.48
C VAL A 33 -5.88 11.45 -1.37
N LEU A 34 -6.20 10.15 -1.31
CA LEU A 34 -5.18 9.11 -1.27
C LEU A 34 -4.43 9.04 -2.61
N ALA A 35 -5.16 9.09 -3.73
CA ALA A 35 -4.55 9.09 -5.06
C ALA A 35 -3.62 10.31 -5.24
N GLU A 36 -4.11 11.50 -4.89
CA GLU A 36 -3.32 12.73 -4.95
C GLU A 36 -2.07 12.66 -4.06
N SER A 37 -2.21 12.13 -2.84
CA SER A 37 -1.07 11.98 -1.91
C SER A 37 0.01 11.03 -2.44
N VAL A 38 -0.39 9.96 -3.14
CA VAL A 38 0.53 9.01 -3.75
C VAL A 38 1.26 9.66 -4.93
N ASP A 39 0.54 10.38 -5.79
CA ASP A 39 1.13 11.07 -6.94
C ASP A 39 2.14 12.14 -6.49
N GLN A 40 1.80 12.92 -5.46
CA GLN A 40 2.70 13.90 -4.86
C GLN A 40 3.95 13.23 -4.26
N ALA A 41 3.78 12.10 -3.56
CA ALA A 41 4.90 11.37 -2.96
C ALA A 41 5.84 10.81 -4.04
N LEU A 42 5.29 10.25 -5.12
CA LEU A 42 6.07 9.73 -6.24
C LEU A 42 6.86 10.84 -6.92
N ALA A 43 6.23 11.99 -7.21
CA ALA A 43 6.91 13.14 -7.80
C ALA A 43 8.06 13.66 -6.91
N ALA A 44 7.87 13.70 -5.59
CA ALA A 44 8.92 14.10 -4.65
C ALA A 44 10.09 13.10 -4.62
N VAL A 45 9.82 11.80 -4.77
CA VAL A 45 10.86 10.76 -4.84
C VAL A 45 11.64 10.85 -6.16
N GLU A 46 10.96 11.06 -7.28
CA GLU A 46 11.61 11.22 -8.60
C GLU A 46 12.52 12.44 -8.62
N LEU A 47 12.05 13.58 -8.14
CA LEU A 47 12.84 14.81 -8.04
C LEU A 47 14.08 14.63 -7.15
N ARG A 48 13.97 13.88 -6.04
CA ARG A 48 15.11 13.52 -5.18
C ARG A 48 16.08 12.55 -5.85
N LYS A 49 15.59 11.65 -6.70
CA LYS A 49 16.41 10.69 -7.47
C LYS A 49 17.23 11.42 -8.52
N GLU A 50 16.63 12.35 -9.25
CA GLU A 50 17.31 13.17 -10.27
C GLU A 50 18.35 14.11 -9.67
N GLN A 51 18.12 14.61 -8.45
CA GLN A 51 19.07 15.46 -7.73
C GLN A 51 20.30 14.72 -7.18
N GLY A 52 20.44 13.41 -7.41
CA GLY A 52 21.67 12.66 -7.10
C GLY A 52 22.05 12.76 -5.62
N ALA A 53 21.15 12.38 -4.72
CA ALA A 53 21.45 12.43 -3.30
C ALA A 53 22.48 11.35 -2.91
N LYS A 54 23.56 11.78 -2.26
CA LYS A 54 24.61 10.88 -1.73
C LYS A 54 23.97 9.86 -0.77
N PRO A 55 24.27 8.56 -0.89
CA PRO A 55 23.67 7.49 -0.08
C PRO A 55 23.84 7.68 1.43
N GLU A 56 24.86 8.44 1.85
CA GLU A 56 25.17 8.76 3.25
C GLU A 56 24.08 9.54 4.00
N LYS A 57 23.15 10.21 3.31
CA LYS A 57 22.03 10.96 3.94
C LYS A 57 20.70 10.21 4.00
N PHE A 58 20.60 9.04 3.36
CA PHE A 58 19.33 8.30 3.28
C PHE A 58 19.09 7.37 4.47
N TRP A 59 20.16 6.82 5.03
CA TRP A 59 20.10 5.88 6.12
C TRP A 59 20.78 6.49 7.33
N PHE A 60 20.02 7.19 8.15
CA PHE A 60 20.48 7.62 9.47
C PHE A 60 19.67 6.88 10.53
N VAL A 61 20.33 6.50 11.62
CA VAL A 61 19.66 5.92 12.77
C VAL A 61 18.88 7.05 13.43
N GLU A 62 17.57 7.11 13.18
CA GLU A 62 16.69 8.15 13.74
C GLU A 62 16.57 8.01 15.26
N ARG A 63 16.58 6.77 15.78
CA ARG A 63 16.50 6.49 17.20
C ARG A 63 17.24 5.19 17.53
N GLN A 64 18.18 5.28 18.48
CA GLN A 64 18.82 4.12 19.07
C GLN A 64 18.46 4.10 20.55
N GLU A 65 17.49 3.27 20.92
CA GLU A 65 17.17 3.01 22.31
C GLU A 65 17.90 1.76 22.77
N LYS A 66 18.70 1.88 23.83
CA LYS A 66 18.92 0.74 24.70
C LYS A 66 17.61 0.55 25.48
N GLY A 67 17.04 -0.65 25.43
CA GLY A 67 15.90 -1.00 26.27
C GLY A 67 16.24 -0.89 27.76
N THR A 68 15.35 -1.36 28.62
CA THR A 68 15.65 -1.44 30.06
C THR A 68 16.87 -2.33 30.27
N SER A 69 17.98 -1.75 30.75
CA SER A 69 19.18 -2.53 31.07
C SER A 69 18.83 -3.63 32.06
N CYS A 70 19.18 -4.87 31.73
CA CYS A 70 19.03 -5.96 32.68
C CYS A 70 20.06 -5.79 33.82
N ILE A 71 19.81 -6.37 34.99
CA ILE A 71 20.69 -6.24 36.16
C ILE A 71 22.13 -6.68 35.84
N ALA A 72 22.30 -7.67 34.95
CA ALA A 72 23.63 -8.13 34.53
C ALA A 72 24.42 -7.05 33.79
N GLU A 73 23.78 -6.32 32.87
CA GLU A 73 24.40 -5.20 32.15
C GLU A 73 24.72 -4.02 33.09
N TRP A 74 23.90 -3.78 34.13
CA TRP A 74 24.18 -2.75 35.14
C TRP A 74 25.39 -3.12 36.03
N MET A 75 25.57 -4.40 36.30
CA MET A 75 26.66 -4.94 37.12
C MET A 75 27.94 -5.24 36.31
N GLY A 76 27.95 -4.95 35.00
CA GLY A 76 29.11 -5.06 34.13
C GLY A 76 29.46 -6.48 33.65
N TYR A 77 28.48 -7.38 33.59
CA TYR A 77 28.62 -8.74 33.05
C TYR A 77 28.12 -8.87 31.61
#